data_AF-A0A4P8L375-F1
#
_entry.id   AF-A0A4P8L375-F1
#
_cell.length_a   1.000
_cell.length_b   1.000
_cell.length_c   1.000
_cell.angle_alpha   90.00
_cell.angle_beta   90.00
_cell.angle_gamma   90.00
#
_symmetry.space_group_name_H-M   'P 1'
#
loop_
_entity.id
_entity.type
_entity.pdbx_description
1 polymer ?
#
loop_
_entity_poly.entity_id
_entity_poly.type
_entity_poly.pdbx_seq_one_letter_code
_entity_poly.pdbx_strand_id
1 'polypeptide(L)' 'MHSFDSGSALRKGLAASNAFYNHDRAHSALDNRTPDEVYYGVSHPFTEAA' A
#
# COMPACT_ATOMS: atom_id res chain seq x y z
N MET A 1 -11.57 -12.41 -8.33
CA MET A 1 -12.15 -11.07 -7.99
C MET A 1 -12.57 -11.08 -6.54
N HIS A 2 -12.35 -9.99 -5.81
CA HIS A 2 -12.80 -9.89 -4.42
C HIS A 2 -14.21 -9.26 -4.39
N SER A 3 -15.18 -10.00 -3.88
CA SER A 3 -16.55 -9.50 -3.66
C SER A 3 -16.68 -8.99 -2.23
N PHE A 4 -17.45 -7.93 -2.01
CA PHE A 4 -17.70 -7.38 -0.69
C PHE A 4 -19.18 -7.48 -0.36
N ASP A 5 -19.49 -7.86 0.89
CA ASP A 5 -20.86 -8.08 1.35
C ASP A 5 -21.67 -6.79 1.51
N SER A 6 -20.99 -5.63 1.56
CA SER A 6 -21.64 -4.32 1.69
C SER A 6 -20.75 -3.18 1.19
N GLY A 7 -21.35 -2.01 0.97
CA GLY A 7 -20.61 -0.80 0.62
C GLY A 7 -19.64 -0.33 1.72
N SER A 8 -19.92 -0.63 2.99
CA SER A 8 -18.99 -0.32 4.09
C SER A 8 -17.79 -1.27 4.08
N ALA A 9 -18.01 -2.56 3.81
CA ALA A 9 -16.93 -3.54 3.63
C ALA A 9 -16.05 -3.17 2.43
N LEU A 10 -16.65 -2.76 1.31
CA LEU A 10 -15.91 -2.26 0.14
C LEU A 10 -15.02 -1.06 0.48
N ARG A 11 -15.57 -0.04 1.15
CA ARG A 11 -14.78 1.15 1.51
C ARG A 11 -13.60 0.81 2.41
N LYS A 12 -13.79 -0.07 3.39
CA LYS A 12 -12.70 -0.54 4.27
C LYS A 12 -11.64 -1.31 3.49
N GLY A 13 -12.06 -2.24 2.62
CA GLY A 13 -11.14 -3.02 1.80
C GLY A 13 -10.32 -2.17 0.84
N LEU A 14 -10.96 -1.18 0.20
CA LEU A 14 -10.26 -0.24 -0.69
C LEU A 14 -9.29 0.66 0.08
N ALA A 15 -9.69 1.17 1.25
CA ALA A 15 -8.80 1.97 2.08
C ALA A 15 -7.55 1.18 2.50
N ALA A 16 -7.72 -0.08 2.92
CA ALA A 16 -6.61 -0.97 3.25
C ALA A 16 -5.71 -1.27 2.04
N SER A 17 -6.33 -1.51 0.87
CA SER A 17 -5.59 -1.77 -0.37
C SER A 17 -4.77 -0.56 -0.82
N ASN A 18 -5.34 0.64 -0.73
CA ASN A 18 -4.65 1.89 -1.04
C ASN A 18 -3.51 2.15 -0.06
N ALA A 19 -3.73 1.96 1.25
CA ALA A 19 -2.69 2.11 2.26
C ALA A 19 -1.52 1.16 1.99
N PHE A 20 -1.78 -0.14 1.82
CA PHE A 20 -0.73 -1.12 1.52
C PHE A 20 0.04 -0.79 0.24
N TYR A 21 -0.65 -0.39 -0.84
CA TYR A 21 0.01 -0.05 -2.10
C TYR A 21 0.95 1.16 -1.99
N ASN A 22 0.53 2.19 -1.25
CA ASN A 22 1.26 3.45 -1.13
C ASN A 22 2.35 3.41 -0.05
N HIS A 23 2.11 2.66 1.03
CA HIS A 23 2.92 2.72 2.26
C HIS A 23 3.82 1.48 2.43
N ASP A 24 3.31 0.29 2.14
CA ASP A 24 4.00 -0.95 2.55
C ASP A 24 4.62 -1.72 1.37
N ARG A 25 4.08 -1.55 0.16
CA ARG A 25 4.49 -2.32 -1.01
C ARG A 25 5.63 -1.62 -1.75
N ALA A 26 6.78 -2.29 -1.81
CA ALA A 26 7.87 -1.96 -2.73
C ALA A 26 7.45 -2.18 -4.20
N HIS A 27 7.81 -1.23 -5.07
CA HIS A 27 7.57 -1.35 -6.51
C HIS A 27 8.90 -1.36 -7.27
N SER A 28 9.10 -2.36 -8.12
CA SER A 28 10.33 -2.48 -8.92
C SER A 28 10.56 -1.31 -9.87
N ALA A 29 9.48 -0.65 -10.33
CA ALA A 29 9.54 0.57 -11.14
C ALA A 29 9.98 1.82 -10.34
N LEU A 30 10.00 1.73 -9.01
CA LEU A 30 10.39 2.81 -8.09
C LEU A 30 11.67 2.46 -7.31
N ASP A 31 12.55 1.66 -7.90
CA ASP A 31 13.78 1.17 -7.24
C ASP A 31 13.50 0.39 -5.94
N ASN A 32 12.42 -0.40 -5.93
CA ASN A 32 11.91 -1.12 -4.74
C ASN A 32 11.49 -0.20 -3.58
N ARG A 33 11.18 1.06 -3.86
CA ARG A 33 10.56 1.98 -2.91
C ARG A 33 9.04 1.99 -3.03
N THR A 34 8.40 2.56 -2.02
CA THR A 34 6.96 2.80 -2.00
C THR A 34 6.63 4.15 -2.65
N PRO A 35 5.39 4.36 -3.13
CA PRO A 35 4.97 5.66 -3.65
C PRO A 35 5.12 6.78 -2.62
N ASP A 36 4.89 6.51 -1.33
CA ASP A 36 5.06 7.50 -0.27
C ASP A 36 6.52 7.95 -0.12
N GLU A 37 7.47 7.01 -0.23
CA GLU A 37 8.90 7.32 -0.20
C GLU A 37 9.32 8.20 -1.38
N VAL A 38 8.77 7.95 -2.58
CA VAL A 38 9.15 8.67 -3.80
C VAL A 38 8.50 10.05 -3.86
N TYR A 39 7.20 10.15 -3.54
CA TYR A 39 6.44 11.39 -3.77
C TYR A 39 6.40 12.31 -2.56
N TYR A 40 6.48 11.76 -1.35
CA TYR A 40 6.36 12.53 -0.12
C TYR A 40 7.64 12.51 0.73
N GLY A 41 8.66 11.75 0.33
CA GLY A 41 9.95 11.68 1.04
C GLY A 41 9.83 11.04 2.43
N VAL A 42 8.75 10.30 2.69
CA VAL A 42 8.52 9.64 3.97
C VAL A 42 9.42 8.42 4.05
N SER A 43 10.43 8.44 4.91
CA SER A 43 11.27 7.27 5.14
C SER A 43 10.45 6.16 5.81
N HIS A 44 10.28 5.03 5.14
CA HIS A 44 9.70 3.86 5.79
C HIS A 44 10.79 3.10 6.53
N PRO A 45 10.52 2.62 7.75
CA PRO A 45 11.40 1.65 8.37
C PRO A 45 11.40 0.41 7.48
N PHE A 46 12.58 0.08 6.93
CA PHE A 46 12.78 -1.16 6.19
C PHE A 46 12.38 -2.32 7.11
N THR A 47 11.24 -2.93 6.83
CA THR A 47 10.88 -4.22 7.44
C THR A 47 11.44 -5.27 6.50
N GLU A 48 12.58 -5.85 6.87
CA GLU A 48 13.14 -7.00 6.18
C GLU A 48 12.07 -8.11 6.13
N ALA A 49 11.76 -8.60 4.93
CA ALA A 49 10.83 -9.72 4.78
C ALA A 49 11.45 -10.95 5.46
N ALA A 50 10.76 -11.46 6.49
CA ALA A 50 11.14 -12.64 7.26
C ALA A 50 11.12 -13.94 6.44
#